data_AF-A0A6J6CCH5-F1
#
_entry.id   AF-A0A6J6CCH5-F1
#
_cell.length_a   1.000
_cell.length_b   1.000
_cell.length_c   1.000
_cell.angle_alpha   90.00
_cell.angle_beta   90.00
_cell.angle_gamma   90.00
#
_symmetry.space_group_name_H-M   'P 1'
#
loop_
_entity.id
_entity.type
_entity.pdbx_description
1 polymer ?
#
loop_
_entity_poly.entity_id
_entity_poly.type
_entity_poly.pdbx_seq_one_letter_code
_entity_poly.pdbx_strand_id
1 'polypeptide(L)'
;MRARAASLLVVASVGAGMVLASCRDDGRTLREPRPDQIGSVSTLAPTTTLAITDTLPTEFPAFPDVTEVPEATVPPTLGTVTIGSPPSGATVQLLAPFVDGGGFDVRHTCDGEDLSPPLSWSPAPTGTQEIAVTLVDDAAPDAPLWVMSGIDAFATSLAEGVVPEFAVVATNDRGVTGYSGPCPSAGGSGSYTLTVHFLDQVTELAEPVPASDLQAFVKGATFASASITGTYSQV
;
A
#
# COMPACT_ATOMS: atom_id res chain seq x y z
N MET A 1 -57.88 -48.22 14.10
CA MET A 1 -57.31 -49.10 15.16
C MET A 1 -55.97 -49.67 14.68
N ARG A 2 -54.87 -49.21 15.28
CA ARG A 2 -53.56 -49.89 15.50
C ARG A 2 -52.50 -48.79 15.70
N ALA A 3 -52.41 -48.33 16.94
CA ALA A 3 -51.32 -47.48 17.42
C ALA A 3 -50.05 -48.32 17.52
N ARG A 4 -48.92 -47.82 16.98
CA ARG A 4 -47.60 -48.43 17.18
C ARG A 4 -46.91 -47.76 18.35
N ALA A 5 -46.42 -48.59 19.26
CA ALA A 5 -45.84 -48.27 20.54
C ALA A 5 -44.53 -47.47 20.40
N ALA A 6 -44.42 -46.41 21.21
CA ALA A 6 -43.20 -45.66 21.44
C ALA A 6 -42.35 -46.40 22.49
N SER A 7 -41.16 -46.84 22.11
CA SER A 7 -40.16 -47.36 23.05
C SER A 7 -39.52 -46.20 23.81
N LEU A 8 -39.85 -46.07 25.10
CA LEU A 8 -39.08 -45.27 26.06
C LEU A 8 -37.81 -46.04 26.42
N LEU A 9 -36.65 -45.48 26.10
CA LEU A 9 -35.37 -45.89 26.68
C LEU A 9 -35.05 -44.93 27.83
N VAL A 10 -35.20 -45.41 29.07
CA VAL A 10 -34.73 -44.73 30.28
C VAL A 10 -33.25 -45.05 30.44
N VAL A 11 -32.38 -44.05 30.28
CA VAL A 11 -30.96 -44.18 30.63
C VAL A 11 -30.73 -43.42 31.93
N ALA A 12 -30.36 -44.19 32.96
CA ALA A 12 -30.06 -43.72 34.29
C ALA A 12 -28.79 -42.86 34.31
N SER A 13 -28.90 -41.74 35.00
CA SER A 13 -27.87 -40.76 35.31
C SER A 13 -26.83 -41.32 36.29
N VAL A 14 -25.56 -41.25 35.90
CA VAL A 14 -24.43 -41.29 36.83
C VAL A 14 -23.83 -39.89 36.85
N GLY A 15 -24.12 -39.15 37.93
CA GLY A 15 -23.50 -37.87 38.21
C GLY A 15 -22.08 -38.08 38.72
N ALA A 16 -21.10 -37.61 37.96
CA ALA A 16 -19.76 -37.34 38.45
C ALA A 16 -19.61 -35.82 38.56
N GLY A 17 -19.79 -35.30 39.77
CA GLY A 17 -19.38 -33.93 40.09
C GLY A 17 -17.88 -33.92 40.40
N MET A 18 -17.11 -33.07 39.72
CA MET A 18 -15.84 -32.59 40.27
C MET A 18 -15.40 -31.28 39.61
N VAL A 19 -15.48 -30.22 40.42
CA VAL A 19 -14.61 -29.03 40.49
C VAL A 19 -14.46 -28.20 39.20
N LEU A 20 -15.25 -27.12 39.14
CA LEU A 20 -14.91 -25.92 38.37
C LEU A 20 -13.65 -25.30 38.99
N ALA A 21 -12.48 -25.59 38.42
CA ALA A 21 -11.32 -24.73 38.59
C ALA A 21 -11.57 -23.46 37.78
N SER A 22 -12.06 -22.42 38.44
CA SER A 22 -12.12 -21.08 37.89
C SER A 22 -10.69 -20.62 37.53
N CYS A 23 -10.38 -20.54 36.24
CA CYS A 23 -9.24 -19.78 35.75
C CYS A 23 -9.54 -18.29 36.01
N ARG A 24 -9.13 -17.81 37.18
CA ARG A 24 -9.08 -16.40 37.52
C ARG A 24 -7.66 -15.93 37.17
N ASP A 25 -7.38 -15.87 35.88
CA ASP A 25 -6.13 -15.32 35.36
C ASP A 25 -6.48 -14.03 34.64
N ASP A 26 -6.39 -12.93 35.38
CA ASP A 26 -6.93 -11.62 34.99
C ASP A 26 -6.01 -10.88 33.99
N GLY A 27 -5.02 -11.57 33.42
CA GLY A 27 -4.05 -11.05 32.45
C GLY A 27 -3.18 -9.89 32.94
N ARG A 28 -3.20 -9.58 34.24
CA ARG A 28 -2.60 -8.37 34.84
C ARG A 28 -1.32 -8.65 35.63
N THR A 29 -0.94 -9.90 35.83
CA THR A 29 0.29 -10.28 36.54
C THR A 29 1.21 -11.06 35.63
N LEU A 30 2.35 -10.45 35.28
CA LEU A 30 3.40 -11.12 34.51
C LEU A 30 3.98 -12.26 35.35
N ARG A 31 4.05 -13.46 34.76
CA ARG A 31 4.73 -14.63 35.33
C ARG A 31 6.21 -14.28 35.55
N GLU A 32 6.78 -14.65 36.69
CA GLU A 32 8.21 -14.50 36.93
C GLU A 32 9.01 -15.24 35.84
N PRO A 33 10.02 -14.59 35.24
CA PRO A 33 10.83 -15.20 34.19
C PRO A 33 11.58 -16.41 34.76
N ARG A 34 11.55 -17.52 34.02
CA ARG A 34 12.30 -18.72 34.39
C ARG A 34 13.81 -18.50 34.20
N PRO A 35 14.68 -19.20 34.95
CA PRO A 35 16.13 -19.03 34.88
C PRO A 35 16.75 -19.29 33.49
N ASP A 36 16.05 -20.00 32.61
CA ASP A 36 16.46 -20.30 31.23
C ASP A 36 16.18 -19.15 30.24
N GLN A 37 15.39 -18.14 30.63
CA GLN A 37 15.06 -16.99 29.75
C GLN A 37 16.02 -15.80 29.87
N ILE A 38 17.03 -15.88 30.74
CA ILE A 38 17.99 -14.78 30.98
C ILE A 38 19.21 -14.85 30.02
N GLY A 39 19.22 -15.78 29.07
CA GLY A 39 20.40 -16.17 28.31
C GLY A 39 20.66 -15.46 26.98
N SER A 40 19.78 -14.57 26.51
CA SER A 40 19.92 -13.99 25.17
C SER A 40 19.73 -12.47 25.17
N VAL A 41 20.65 -11.76 25.81
CA VAL A 41 20.88 -10.35 25.47
C VAL A 41 21.78 -10.35 24.24
N SER A 42 21.21 -10.05 23.07
CA SER A 42 21.99 -9.68 21.90
C SER A 42 22.82 -8.46 22.25
N THR A 43 24.11 -8.67 22.42
CA THR A 43 25.14 -7.64 22.54
C THR A 43 25.03 -6.71 21.33
N LEU A 44 24.49 -5.51 21.53
CA LEU A 44 24.62 -4.43 20.57
C LEU A 44 26.11 -4.18 20.36
N ALA A 45 26.52 -4.10 19.09
CA ALA A 45 27.87 -3.70 18.71
C ALA A 45 28.28 -2.42 19.47
N PRO A 46 29.55 -2.28 19.89
CA PRO A 46 29.98 -1.11 20.63
C PRO A 46 29.75 0.13 19.76
N THR A 47 28.86 1.01 20.21
CA THR A 47 28.88 2.40 19.76
C THR A 47 30.21 2.97 20.20
N THR A 48 31.07 3.30 19.25
CA THR A 48 32.28 4.08 19.50
C THR A 48 31.83 5.47 19.96
N THR A 49 31.56 5.61 21.25
CA THR A 49 31.48 6.90 21.92
C THR A 49 32.89 7.46 21.93
N LEU A 50 33.16 8.41 21.03
CA LEU A 50 34.33 9.25 21.15
C LEU A 50 34.18 10.02 22.47
N ALA A 51 35.03 9.66 23.44
CA ALA A 51 35.20 10.44 24.65
C ALA A 51 35.76 11.81 24.25
N ILE A 52 34.86 12.80 24.21
CA ILE A 52 35.26 14.20 24.23
C ILE A 52 35.79 14.44 25.63
N THR A 53 37.10 14.31 25.82
CA THR A 53 37.76 14.71 27.06
C THR A 53 37.54 16.20 27.22
N ASP A 54 36.83 16.57 28.27
CA ASP A 54 36.58 17.94 28.73
C ASP A 54 37.90 18.57 29.20
N THR A 55 38.72 18.94 28.21
CA THR A 55 39.89 19.80 28.37
C THR A 55 39.63 20.98 27.47
N LEU A 56 38.86 21.95 27.97
CA LEU A 56 38.72 23.27 27.36
C LEU A 56 40.12 23.89 27.24
N PRO A 57 40.66 24.13 26.03
CA PRO A 57 41.85 24.94 25.89
C PRO A 57 41.50 26.35 26.36
N THR A 58 42.19 26.84 27.38
CA THR A 58 41.97 28.15 28.02
C THR A 58 42.51 29.32 27.19
N GLU A 59 42.86 29.08 25.93
CA GLU A 59 43.39 30.08 25.01
C GLU A 59 42.62 30.04 23.69
N PHE A 60 41.56 30.83 23.62
CA PHE A 60 41.03 31.27 22.32
C PHE A 60 42.07 32.24 21.74
N PRO A 61 42.67 31.99 20.57
CA PRO A 61 43.47 33.01 19.90
C PRO A 61 42.56 34.20 19.60
N ALA A 62 43.01 35.39 19.97
CA ALA A 62 42.30 36.63 19.69
C ALA A 62 42.03 36.72 18.18
N PHE A 63 40.76 36.73 17.80
CA PHE A 63 40.37 37.06 16.43
C PHE A 63 40.87 38.47 16.13
N PRO A 64 41.52 38.72 14.97
CA PRO A 64 41.82 40.08 14.56
C PRO A 64 40.50 40.83 14.40
N ASP A 65 40.46 42.05 14.93
CA ASP A 65 39.36 42.98 14.77
C ASP A 65 39.13 43.21 13.27
N VAL A 66 38.04 42.67 12.72
CA VAL A 66 37.66 42.90 11.32
C VAL A 66 37.02 44.29 11.27
N THR A 67 37.86 45.32 11.24
CA THR A 67 37.47 46.74 11.20
C THR A 67 36.96 47.22 9.83
N GLU A 68 36.70 46.35 8.87
CA GLU A 68 36.22 46.77 7.55
C GLU A 68 35.18 45.80 6.99
N VAL A 69 33.91 46.12 7.25
CA VAL A 69 32.77 45.57 6.50
C VAL A 69 32.65 46.42 5.24
N PRO A 70 32.97 45.91 4.03
CA PRO A 70 32.66 46.67 2.83
C PRO A 70 31.15 46.83 2.74
N GLU A 71 30.71 48.08 2.67
CA GLU A 71 29.32 48.46 2.45
C GLU A 71 28.89 47.91 1.09
N ALA A 72 28.32 46.70 1.11
CA ALA A 72 27.68 46.13 -0.06
C ALA A 72 26.44 46.98 -0.33
N THR A 73 26.52 47.81 -1.37
CA THR A 73 25.39 48.55 -1.92
C THR A 73 24.28 47.56 -2.29
N VAL A 74 23.33 47.34 -1.40
CA VAL A 74 22.16 46.49 -1.65
C VAL A 74 21.19 47.29 -2.54
N PRO A 75 20.94 46.88 -3.80
CA PRO A 75 19.88 47.50 -4.58
C PRO A 75 18.51 47.14 -3.97
N PRO A 76 17.57 48.08 -3.83
CA PRO A 76 16.22 47.75 -3.41
C PRO A 76 15.43 47.23 -4.60
N THR A 77 15.38 45.92 -4.77
CA THR A 77 14.28 45.31 -5.52
C THR A 77 13.86 44.02 -4.84
N LEU A 78 12.72 44.07 -4.14
CA LEU A 78 11.90 42.88 -3.91
C LEU A 78 11.46 42.37 -5.27
N GLY A 79 12.28 41.51 -5.87
CA GLY A 79 11.85 40.67 -6.97
C GLY A 79 10.79 39.75 -6.42
N THR A 80 9.53 39.97 -6.81
CA THR A 80 8.48 38.99 -6.63
C THR A 80 8.99 37.70 -7.26
N VAL A 81 9.29 36.70 -6.43
CA VAL A 81 9.51 35.34 -6.91
C VAL A 81 8.15 34.88 -7.43
N THR A 82 7.91 35.13 -8.71
CA THR A 82 6.83 34.47 -9.43
C THR A 82 7.21 33.00 -9.44
N ILE A 83 6.67 32.23 -8.49
CA ILE A 83 6.62 30.78 -8.61
C ILE A 83 5.74 30.57 -9.83
N GLY A 84 6.38 30.38 -10.98
CA GLY A 84 5.67 30.14 -12.23
C GLY A 84 4.69 29.00 -12.00
N SER A 85 3.43 29.21 -12.37
CA SER A 85 2.45 28.12 -12.45
C SER A 85 3.15 26.93 -13.11
N PRO A 86 3.15 25.74 -12.51
CA PRO A 86 3.78 24.57 -13.14
C PRO A 86 3.15 24.39 -14.52
N PRO A 87 3.93 23.94 -15.52
CA PRO A 87 3.40 23.77 -16.86
C PRO A 87 2.21 22.81 -16.79
N SER A 88 1.02 23.30 -17.12
CA SER A 88 -0.12 22.44 -17.45
C SER A 88 0.33 21.56 -18.61
N GLY A 89 0.63 20.31 -18.32
CA GLY A 89 1.19 19.36 -19.28
C GLY A 89 2.40 18.56 -18.79
N ALA A 90 2.62 18.42 -17.48
CA ALA A 90 3.60 17.44 -16.98
C ALA A 90 3.18 16.03 -17.44
N THR A 91 3.92 15.48 -18.42
CA THR A 91 3.75 14.09 -18.87
C THR A 91 4.08 13.15 -17.72
N VAL A 92 3.09 12.39 -17.25
CA VAL A 92 3.30 11.35 -16.25
C VAL A 92 3.89 10.11 -16.94
N GLN A 93 4.98 9.58 -16.39
CA GLN A 93 5.56 8.31 -16.81
C GLN A 93 5.11 7.18 -15.90
N LEU A 94 4.88 6.00 -16.48
CA LEU A 94 4.57 4.76 -15.78
C LEU A 94 5.56 3.67 -16.20
N LEU A 95 6.07 2.93 -15.21
CA LEU A 95 6.94 1.78 -15.35
C LEU A 95 6.28 0.57 -14.68
N ALA A 96 6.29 -0.54 -15.39
CA ALA A 96 5.80 -1.84 -14.97
C ALA A 96 6.87 -2.90 -15.33
N PRO A 97 6.77 -4.17 -14.88
CA PRO A 97 7.73 -5.23 -15.23
C PRO A 97 7.68 -5.64 -16.72
N PHE A 98 6.87 -4.97 -17.53
CA PHE A 98 6.76 -5.17 -18.97
C PHE A 98 6.73 -3.81 -19.70
N VAL A 99 7.04 -3.84 -20.98
CA VAL A 99 6.91 -2.69 -21.89
C VAL A 99 5.51 -2.66 -22.49
N ASP A 100 5.12 -1.52 -23.07
CA ASP A 100 3.83 -1.41 -23.77
C ASP A 100 3.72 -2.42 -24.93
N GLY A 101 2.62 -3.18 -24.95
CA GLY A 101 2.40 -4.34 -25.82
C GLY A 101 3.18 -5.60 -25.42
N GLY A 102 4.02 -5.54 -24.38
CA GLY A 102 4.82 -6.65 -23.89
C GLY A 102 3.99 -7.72 -23.16
N GLY A 103 4.60 -8.87 -22.88
CA GLY A 103 3.94 -9.97 -22.18
C GLY A 103 3.92 -9.77 -20.66
N PHE A 104 2.80 -10.08 -20.01
CA PHE A 104 2.78 -10.26 -18.56
C PHE A 104 3.64 -11.47 -18.15
N ASP A 105 4.43 -11.31 -17.08
CA ASP A 105 5.06 -12.45 -16.42
C ASP A 105 3.97 -13.33 -15.79
N VAL A 106 4.11 -14.65 -15.93
CA VAL A 106 3.15 -15.65 -15.44
C VAL A 106 2.84 -15.45 -13.96
N ARG A 107 3.79 -14.95 -13.17
CA ARG A 107 3.56 -14.71 -11.74
C ARG A 107 2.41 -13.72 -11.44
N HIS A 108 2.13 -12.81 -12.37
CA HIS A 108 1.08 -11.79 -12.26
C HIS A 108 -0.23 -12.23 -12.93
N THR A 109 -0.35 -13.48 -13.37
CA THR A 109 -1.54 -13.99 -14.04
C THR A 109 -2.17 -15.12 -13.23
N CYS A 110 -3.35 -15.57 -13.66
CA CYS A 110 -4.05 -16.65 -12.97
C CYS A 110 -3.35 -18.01 -13.04
N ASP A 111 -2.35 -18.17 -13.91
CA ASP A 111 -1.52 -19.39 -13.99
C ASP A 111 -0.34 -19.37 -12.99
N GLY A 112 -0.06 -18.22 -12.35
CA GLY A 112 1.02 -18.03 -11.39
C GLY A 112 0.56 -17.74 -9.97
N GLU A 113 1.19 -16.75 -9.32
CA GLU A 113 0.89 -16.37 -7.93
C GLU A 113 -0.31 -15.41 -7.82
N ASP A 114 -0.81 -14.89 -8.95
CA ASP A 114 -1.87 -13.89 -9.04
C ASP A 114 -1.59 -12.64 -8.17
N LEU A 115 -0.33 -12.21 -8.12
CA LEU A 115 0.11 -11.03 -7.38
C LEU A 115 0.15 -9.79 -8.29
N SER A 116 -0.29 -8.64 -7.77
CA SER A 116 -0.21 -7.37 -8.51
C SER A 116 1.23 -7.04 -8.88
N PRO A 117 1.50 -6.57 -10.11
CA PRO A 117 2.86 -6.24 -10.52
C PRO A 117 3.40 -5.04 -9.74
N PRO A 118 4.73 -4.96 -9.51
CA PRO A 118 5.34 -3.75 -8.98
C PRO A 118 5.19 -2.62 -10.00
N LEU A 119 4.75 -1.45 -9.54
CA LEU A 119 4.55 -0.27 -10.36
C LEU A 119 5.40 0.89 -9.85
N SER A 120 5.86 1.73 -10.77
CA SER A 120 6.53 2.99 -10.43
C SER A 120 6.13 4.07 -11.42
N TRP A 121 5.93 5.28 -10.94
CA TRP A 121 5.53 6.39 -11.79
C TRP A 121 6.29 7.67 -11.44
N SER A 122 6.35 8.60 -12.38
CA SER A 122 6.91 9.94 -12.12
C SER A 122 6.11 10.66 -11.03
N PRO A 123 6.69 11.65 -10.33
CA PRO A 123 5.96 12.43 -9.33
C PRO A 123 4.62 12.93 -9.83
N ALA A 124 3.60 12.82 -8.97
CA ALA A 124 2.24 13.20 -9.29
C ALA A 124 2.15 14.69 -9.70
N PRO A 125 1.31 15.05 -10.68
CA PRO A 125 1.07 16.45 -11.02
C PRO A 125 0.54 17.25 -9.83
N THR A 126 0.84 18.55 -9.81
CA THR A 126 0.30 19.46 -8.79
C THR A 126 -1.22 19.45 -8.80
N GLY A 127 -1.83 19.32 -7.62
CA GLY A 127 -3.29 19.21 -7.46
C GLY A 127 -3.78 17.77 -7.26
N THR A 128 -2.89 16.78 -7.35
CA THR A 128 -3.23 15.40 -6.94
C THR A 128 -3.52 15.35 -5.44
N GLN A 129 -4.72 14.89 -5.09
CA GLN A 129 -5.12 14.60 -3.71
C GLN A 129 -5.00 13.11 -3.41
N GLU A 130 -5.20 12.26 -4.42
CA GLU A 130 -5.20 10.81 -4.27
C GLU A 130 -4.73 10.16 -5.58
N ILE A 131 -4.11 8.98 -5.47
CA ILE A 131 -3.74 8.14 -6.60
C ILE A 131 -4.64 6.89 -6.61
N ALA A 132 -5.03 6.46 -7.80
CA ALA A 132 -5.78 5.22 -8.01
C ALA A 132 -5.12 4.35 -9.09
N VAL A 133 -5.38 3.05 -9.05
CA VAL A 133 -4.89 2.08 -10.04
C VAL A 133 -6.05 1.24 -10.56
N THR A 134 -6.07 1.04 -11.87
CA THR A 134 -7.04 0.17 -12.55
C THR A 134 -6.33 -0.81 -13.47
N LEU A 135 -6.76 -2.07 -13.48
CA LEU A 135 -6.43 -3.05 -14.52
C LEU A 135 -7.72 -3.46 -15.22
N VAL A 136 -7.73 -3.37 -16.54
CA VAL A 136 -8.91 -3.59 -17.37
C VAL A 136 -8.55 -4.49 -18.54
N ASP A 137 -9.40 -5.47 -18.85
CA ASP A 137 -9.32 -6.22 -20.10
C ASP A 137 -9.90 -5.36 -21.24
N ASP A 138 -9.14 -5.14 -22.30
CA ASP A 138 -9.57 -4.31 -23.43
C ASP A 138 -10.81 -4.89 -24.13
N ALA A 139 -11.05 -6.21 -24.02
CA ALA A 139 -12.25 -6.85 -24.55
C ALA A 139 -13.49 -6.65 -23.66
N ALA A 140 -13.31 -6.31 -22.38
CA ALA A 140 -14.38 -6.15 -21.40
C ALA A 140 -14.12 -4.95 -20.46
N PRO A 141 -14.18 -3.70 -20.99
CA PRO A 141 -13.77 -2.52 -20.23
C PRO A 141 -14.64 -2.18 -19.01
N ASP A 142 -15.88 -2.68 -19.00
CA ASP A 142 -16.87 -2.51 -17.94
C ASP A 142 -16.70 -3.51 -16.78
N ALA A 143 -15.84 -4.52 -16.94
CA ALA A 143 -15.55 -5.55 -15.94
C ALA A 143 -14.06 -5.49 -15.53
N PRO A 144 -13.63 -4.44 -14.80
CA PRO A 144 -12.25 -4.28 -14.41
C PRO A 144 -11.78 -5.44 -13.51
N LEU A 145 -10.57 -5.90 -13.76
CA LEU A 145 -9.95 -7.00 -13.02
C LEU A 145 -9.41 -6.55 -11.66
N TRP A 146 -8.99 -5.28 -11.58
CA TRP A 146 -8.50 -4.65 -10.35
C TRP A 146 -8.85 -3.17 -10.35
N VAL A 147 -9.38 -2.67 -9.24
CA VAL A 147 -9.59 -1.24 -9.00
C VAL A 147 -9.23 -0.97 -7.55
N MET A 148 -8.35 0.00 -7.34
CA MET A 148 -7.91 0.44 -6.02
C MET A 148 -7.74 1.95 -6.02
N SER A 149 -8.24 2.61 -4.99
CA SER A 149 -8.07 4.05 -4.75
C SER A 149 -7.55 4.29 -3.34
N GLY A 150 -7.30 5.54 -2.95
CA GLY A 150 -6.77 5.86 -1.60
C GLY A 150 -5.25 5.69 -1.47
N ILE A 151 -4.51 5.66 -2.58
CA ILE A 151 -3.05 5.69 -2.54
C ILE A 151 -2.61 7.14 -2.28
N ASP A 152 -1.63 7.32 -1.39
CA ASP A 152 -1.08 8.63 -1.02
C ASP A 152 -0.61 9.43 -2.25
N ALA A 153 -0.94 10.73 -2.29
CA ALA A 153 -0.62 11.61 -3.42
C ALA A 153 0.89 11.77 -3.69
N PHE A 154 1.74 11.54 -2.68
CA PHE A 154 3.20 11.60 -2.80
C PHE A 154 3.84 10.24 -3.09
N ALA A 155 3.06 9.15 -3.12
CA ALA A 155 3.57 7.86 -3.53
C ALA A 155 4.04 7.91 -5.00
N THR A 156 5.21 7.34 -5.26
CA THR A 156 5.80 7.23 -6.60
C THR A 156 5.93 5.78 -7.07
N SER A 157 5.46 4.84 -6.24
CA SER A 157 5.59 3.41 -6.50
C SER A 157 4.62 2.60 -5.67
N LEU A 158 4.29 1.42 -6.17
CA LEU A 158 3.54 0.39 -5.47
C LEU A 158 4.31 -0.92 -5.56
N ALA A 159 4.60 -1.53 -4.42
CA ALA A 159 5.29 -2.81 -4.39
C ALA A 159 4.36 -3.96 -4.82
N GLU A 160 4.97 -5.06 -5.29
CA GLU A 160 4.26 -6.26 -5.71
C GLU A 160 3.35 -6.80 -4.60
N GLY A 161 2.08 -7.05 -4.92
CA GLY A 161 1.10 -7.62 -3.98
C GLY A 161 0.74 -6.73 -2.79
N VAL A 162 1.21 -5.48 -2.71
CA VAL A 162 0.96 -4.59 -1.57
C VAL A 162 -0.31 -3.77 -1.77
N VAL A 163 -1.11 -3.70 -0.71
CA VAL A 163 -2.25 -2.78 -0.57
C VAL A 163 -1.89 -1.75 0.52
N PRO A 164 -1.88 -0.44 0.21
CA PRO A 164 -1.65 0.60 1.21
C PRO A 164 -2.72 0.62 2.31
N GLU A 165 -2.35 1.06 3.52
CA GLU A 165 -3.21 1.00 4.72
C GLU A 165 -4.57 1.73 4.58
N PHE A 166 -4.61 2.83 3.83
CA PHE A 166 -5.82 3.63 3.61
C PHE A 166 -6.44 3.45 2.22
N ALA A 167 -5.98 2.43 1.47
CA ALA A 167 -6.51 2.16 0.15
C ALA A 167 -7.89 1.52 0.23
N VAL A 168 -8.81 1.98 -0.60
CA VAL A 168 -10.11 1.36 -0.83
C VAL A 168 -9.97 0.39 -1.99
N VAL A 169 -10.28 -0.87 -1.76
CA VAL A 169 -10.10 -1.94 -2.73
C VAL A 169 -11.46 -2.48 -3.16
N ALA A 170 -11.73 -2.46 -4.47
CA ALA A 170 -13.00 -2.95 -4.97
C ALA A 170 -13.04 -4.47 -5.12
N THR A 171 -14.27 -5.01 -5.10
CA THR A 171 -14.57 -6.39 -5.45
C THR A 171 -14.95 -6.48 -6.93
N ASN A 172 -14.21 -7.26 -7.70
CA ASN A 172 -14.45 -7.47 -9.13
C ASN A 172 -15.58 -8.48 -9.41
N ASP A 173 -15.98 -8.62 -10.66
CA ASP A 173 -17.04 -9.55 -11.10
C ASP A 173 -16.70 -11.04 -10.88
N ARG A 174 -15.44 -11.36 -10.58
CA ARG A 174 -15.00 -12.71 -10.18
C ARG A 174 -15.24 -12.98 -8.69
N GLY A 175 -15.73 -11.99 -7.94
CA GLY A 175 -15.92 -12.07 -6.49
C GLY A 175 -14.64 -11.93 -5.69
N VAL A 176 -13.56 -11.43 -6.31
CA VAL A 176 -12.27 -11.21 -5.66
C VAL A 176 -12.16 -9.73 -5.26
N THR A 177 -11.89 -9.48 -3.99
CA THR A 177 -11.52 -8.14 -3.51
C THR A 177 -10.02 -7.93 -3.72
N GLY A 178 -9.67 -7.01 -4.60
CA GLY A 178 -8.27 -6.72 -4.94
C GLY A 178 -7.87 -7.15 -6.34
N TYR A 179 -6.59 -7.43 -6.48
CA TYR A 179 -6.01 -7.79 -7.76
C TYR A 179 -6.53 -9.16 -8.20
N SER A 180 -6.92 -9.26 -9.47
CA SER A 180 -7.08 -10.53 -10.15
C SER A 180 -6.35 -10.45 -11.48
N GLY A 181 -5.43 -11.37 -11.73
CA GLY A 181 -4.56 -11.31 -12.88
C GLY A 181 -5.29 -11.57 -14.21
N PRO A 182 -4.63 -11.24 -15.34
CA PRO A 182 -4.97 -11.73 -16.66
C PRO A 182 -5.30 -13.23 -16.65
N CYS A 183 -6.44 -13.59 -17.24
CA CYS A 183 -6.88 -14.98 -17.32
C CYS A 183 -7.72 -15.18 -18.58
N PRO A 184 -7.09 -15.22 -19.76
CA PRO A 184 -7.79 -15.51 -21.00
C PRO A 184 -8.33 -16.95 -20.96
N SER A 185 -9.31 -17.25 -21.80
CA SER A 185 -9.79 -18.63 -21.97
C SER A 185 -8.66 -19.55 -22.45
N ALA A 186 -8.74 -20.85 -22.15
CA ALA A 186 -7.76 -21.86 -22.56
C ALA A 186 -7.33 -21.74 -24.04
N GLY A 187 -6.03 -21.55 -24.27
CA GLY A 187 -5.44 -21.35 -25.60
C GLY A 187 -5.71 -19.97 -26.24
N GLY A 188 -6.28 -19.05 -25.49
CA GLY A 188 -6.59 -17.68 -25.90
C GLY A 188 -5.53 -16.67 -25.49
N SER A 189 -5.66 -15.47 -26.05
CA SER A 189 -4.82 -14.31 -25.75
C SER A 189 -5.69 -13.09 -25.43
N GLY A 190 -5.25 -12.26 -24.49
CA GLY A 190 -5.91 -11.01 -24.13
C GLY A 190 -4.93 -9.85 -24.03
N SER A 191 -5.47 -8.63 -24.17
CA SER A 191 -4.76 -7.37 -23.92
C SER A 191 -5.37 -6.72 -22.69
N TYR A 192 -4.51 -6.26 -21.78
CA TYR A 192 -4.90 -5.73 -20.49
C TYR A 192 -4.22 -4.38 -20.29
N THR A 193 -5.04 -3.35 -20.09
CA THR A 193 -4.57 -1.99 -19.86
C THR A 193 -4.50 -1.72 -18.37
N LEU A 194 -3.28 -1.45 -17.90
CA LEU A 194 -3.01 -1.00 -16.54
C LEU A 194 -2.86 0.52 -16.55
N THR A 195 -3.62 1.21 -15.70
CA THR A 195 -3.63 2.67 -15.62
C THR A 195 -3.44 3.13 -14.20
N VAL A 196 -2.53 4.09 -14.01
CA VAL A 196 -2.39 4.89 -12.79
C VAL A 196 -3.09 6.22 -13.03
N HIS A 197 -4.00 6.57 -12.13
CA HIS A 197 -4.82 7.76 -12.18
C HIS A 197 -4.41 8.72 -11.06
N PHE A 198 -4.39 10.01 -11.37
CA PHE A 198 -4.17 11.10 -10.41
C PHE A 198 -5.49 11.86 -10.26
N LEU A 199 -6.03 11.83 -9.05
CA LEU A 199 -7.36 12.33 -8.73
C LEU A 199 -7.24 13.68 -8.03
N ASP A 200 -8.16 14.59 -8.34
CA ASP A 200 -8.27 15.90 -7.68
C ASP A 200 -9.15 15.88 -6.41
N GLN A 201 -9.70 14.72 -6.09
CA GLN A 201 -10.57 14.46 -4.94
C GLN A 201 -10.24 13.11 -4.28
N VAL A 202 -10.52 13.02 -2.98
CA VAL A 202 -10.33 11.80 -2.19
C VAL A 202 -11.54 10.87 -2.36
N THR A 203 -11.30 9.56 -2.38
CA THR A 203 -12.38 8.56 -2.44
C THR A 203 -13.16 8.52 -1.13
N GLU A 204 -14.48 8.73 -1.21
CA GLU A 204 -15.40 8.65 -0.06
C GLU A 204 -16.19 7.32 -0.01
N LEU A 205 -15.89 6.40 -0.92
CA LEU A 205 -16.55 5.10 -1.00
C LEU A 205 -16.08 4.17 0.12
N ALA A 206 -17.02 3.53 0.80
CA ALA A 206 -16.74 2.56 1.85
C ALA A 206 -16.72 1.14 1.29
N GLU A 207 -15.85 0.29 1.84
CA GLU A 207 -15.83 -1.14 1.52
C GLU A 207 -17.01 -1.89 2.18
N PRO A 208 -17.58 -2.92 1.53
CA PRO A 208 -17.24 -3.41 0.19
C PRO A 208 -17.83 -2.52 -0.91
N VAL A 209 -17.03 -2.25 -1.95
CA VAL A 209 -17.45 -1.48 -3.13
C VAL A 209 -17.30 -2.34 -4.39
N PRO A 210 -18.28 -2.37 -5.31
CA PRO A 210 -18.13 -3.09 -6.57
C PRO A 210 -17.16 -2.35 -7.48
N ALA A 211 -16.39 -3.11 -8.26
CA ALA A 211 -15.33 -2.55 -9.10
C ALA A 211 -15.84 -1.58 -10.17
N SER A 212 -17.05 -1.79 -10.69
CA SER A 212 -17.71 -0.85 -11.62
C SER A 212 -17.92 0.54 -11.02
N ASP A 213 -18.36 0.61 -9.76
CA ASP A 213 -18.72 1.87 -9.10
C ASP A 213 -17.46 2.64 -8.74
N LEU A 214 -16.45 1.95 -8.21
CA LEU A 214 -15.15 2.57 -7.93
C LEU A 214 -14.45 3.00 -9.22
N GLN A 215 -14.52 2.21 -10.30
CA GLN A 215 -13.96 2.59 -11.60
C GLN A 215 -14.66 3.84 -12.16
N ALA A 216 -15.98 3.96 -12.02
CA ALA A 216 -16.73 5.13 -12.45
C ALA A 216 -16.34 6.39 -11.65
N PHE A 217 -16.18 6.26 -10.34
CA PHE A 217 -15.68 7.34 -9.49
C PHE A 217 -14.28 7.78 -9.92
N VAL A 218 -13.34 6.83 -10.05
CA VAL A 218 -11.95 7.10 -10.46
C VAL A 218 -11.95 7.82 -11.81
N LYS A 219 -12.62 7.27 -12.83
CA LYS A 219 -12.71 7.89 -14.17
C LYS A 219 -13.27 9.32 -14.14
N GLY A 220 -14.19 9.62 -13.23
CA GLY A 220 -14.77 10.97 -13.09
C GLY A 220 -13.87 11.95 -12.34
N ALA A 221 -13.04 11.45 -11.42
CA ALA A 221 -12.11 12.23 -10.58
C ALA A 221 -10.72 12.41 -11.23
N THR A 222 -10.38 11.60 -12.24
CA THR A 222 -9.08 11.64 -12.90
C THR A 222 -8.93 12.91 -13.73
N PHE A 223 -7.90 13.71 -13.42
CA PHE A 223 -7.48 14.84 -14.26
C PHE A 223 -6.19 14.55 -15.05
N ALA A 224 -5.39 13.58 -14.59
CA ALA A 224 -4.20 13.10 -15.28
C ALA A 224 -4.05 11.58 -15.06
N SER A 225 -3.49 10.88 -16.04
CA SER A 225 -3.26 9.43 -15.95
C SER A 225 -2.08 9.00 -16.80
N ALA A 226 -1.49 7.87 -16.45
CA ALA A 226 -0.53 7.15 -17.28
C ALA A 226 -0.96 5.68 -17.39
N SER A 227 -0.89 5.12 -18.59
CA SER A 227 -1.31 3.75 -18.86
C SER A 227 -0.23 2.97 -19.60
N ILE A 228 -0.24 1.66 -19.41
CA ILE A 228 0.58 0.71 -20.14
C ILE A 228 -0.26 -0.52 -20.44
N THR A 229 -0.22 -1.00 -21.69
CA THR A 229 -0.95 -2.20 -22.09
C THR A 229 0.01 -3.38 -22.10
N GLY A 230 -0.38 -4.48 -21.44
CA GLY A 230 0.33 -5.75 -21.52
C GLY A 230 -0.54 -6.82 -22.16
N THR A 231 0.08 -7.84 -22.73
CA THR A 231 -0.60 -8.98 -23.35
C THR A 231 -0.33 -10.24 -22.55
N TYR A 232 -1.26 -11.18 -22.57
CA TYR A 232 -1.04 -12.51 -22.01
C TYR A 232 -1.74 -13.56 -22.87
N SER A 233 -1.04 -14.67 -23.10
CA SER A 233 -1.54 -15.81 -23.86
C SER A 233 -1.38 -17.06 -23.02
N GLN A 234 -2.48 -17.77 -22.78
CA GLN A 234 -2.43 -19.04 -22.08
C GLN A 234 -1.88 -20.12 -23.02
N VAL A 235 -0.85 -20.84 -22.54
CA VAL A 235 -0.14 -21.87 -23.32
C VAL A 235 -0.84 -23.21 -23.24
#